data_AF-A5MZP1-F1
#
_entry.id   AF-A5MZP1-F1
#
_cell.length_a   1.000
_cell.length_b   1.000
_cell.length_c   1.000
_cell.angle_alpha   90.00
_cell.angle_beta   90.00
_cell.angle_gamma   90.00
#
_symmetry.space_group_name_H-M   'P 1'
#
loop_
_entity.id
_entity.type
_entity.pdbx_description
1 polymer ?
#
loop_
_entity_poly.entity_id
_entity_poly.type
_entity_poly.pdbx_seq_one_letter_code
_entity_poly.pdbx_strand_id
1 'polypeptide(L)'
;MSFICFSVMKLIGINNEITSNTLIVLGILVAIYGAVFYKCYKWVVACDSINPKALNVTKILVLTITYFQYLYLNFTMHLNSVWLIAIFFVILGALFFDLKMIIASVVLSALCIVIVFIHNPSILKYEKLASAEIYMTMVTVVITFVLLFIMVYMASKLLKSISEKEAEIREENEKLLKLFKRISEISNTVLSSSENLGAAITEQTSSLVEVSDVTSLVSQNSDEMLDKSNNNEDILHTLLNTNEGVVHKIEDSKSKINNLIGITEENQKSLNATLSIISNIKDEIANTFESTKDLEEKSAKVDEILNLIGNISEQTNLLALNASIEAARAGEYGKGFAVVADEIRKLSEDTKQSLDQASTIVSELKDKINIVQDQMKGNNKKSQEGNSIINETVNRINDMNDHLKSFSSNIIDINEASNTLFLQTKNAVKFNKEISNITKNTISQYNTVAETISQNASTCEEIEANINELKNIAEDMNKLVK
;
A
#
# COMPACT_ATOMS: atom_id res chain seq x y z
N MET A 1 43.96 -91.80 -29.58
CA MET A 1 44.08 -92.32 -30.97
C MET A 1 45.39 -93.05 -31.22
N SER A 2 46.57 -92.44 -31.03
CA SER A 2 47.86 -93.13 -31.28
C SER A 2 47.97 -94.51 -30.60
N PHE A 3 47.67 -94.61 -29.30
CA PHE A 3 47.65 -95.89 -28.57
C PHE A 3 46.72 -96.95 -29.18
N ILE A 4 45.53 -96.54 -29.63
CA ILE A 4 44.54 -97.44 -30.23
C ILE A 4 45.03 -97.95 -31.58
N CYS A 5 45.52 -97.06 -32.47
CA CYS A 5 46.04 -97.45 -33.77
C CYS A 5 47.22 -98.44 -33.66
N PHE A 6 48.19 -98.17 -32.78
CA PHE A 6 49.34 -99.07 -32.63
C PHE A 6 48.96 -100.41 -31.97
N SER A 7 47.98 -100.42 -31.06
CA SER A 7 47.44 -101.66 -30.50
C SER A 7 46.80 -102.52 -31.59
N VAL A 8 46.05 -101.89 -32.50
CA VAL A 8 45.40 -102.57 -33.64
C VAL A 8 46.42 -103.06 -34.65
N MET A 9 47.44 -102.27 -35.00
CA MET A 9 48.51 -102.69 -35.93
C MET A 9 49.23 -103.95 -35.45
N LYS A 10 49.52 -104.01 -34.14
CA LYS A 10 50.10 -105.22 -33.52
C LYS A 10 49.15 -106.42 -33.57
N LEU A 11 47.86 -106.21 -33.36
CA LEU A 11 46.83 -107.26 -33.40
C LEU A 11 46.64 -107.85 -34.81
N ILE A 12 46.84 -107.02 -35.85
CA ILE A 12 46.74 -107.42 -37.26
C ILE A 12 48.07 -108.00 -37.79
N GLY A 13 49.16 -107.95 -37.01
CA GLY A 13 50.48 -108.47 -37.41
C GLY A 13 51.25 -107.55 -38.37
N ILE A 14 50.79 -106.30 -38.53
CA ILE A 14 51.46 -105.28 -39.34
C ILE A 14 52.44 -104.56 -38.41
N ASN A 15 53.71 -104.98 -38.46
CA ASN A 15 54.86 -104.51 -37.66
C ASN A 15 55.13 -105.31 -36.36
N ASN A 16 55.82 -106.46 -36.51
CA ASN A 16 56.17 -107.37 -35.42
C ASN A 16 57.31 -106.88 -34.50
N GLU A 17 57.91 -105.72 -34.77
CA GLU A 17 58.97 -105.14 -33.93
C GLU A 17 58.44 -104.47 -32.65
N ILE A 18 57.12 -104.26 -32.55
CA ILE A 18 56.49 -103.59 -31.41
C ILE A 18 56.35 -104.55 -30.22
N THR A 19 57.17 -104.39 -29.19
CA THR A 19 57.11 -105.20 -27.96
C THR A 19 55.84 -104.91 -27.13
N SER A 20 55.31 -105.87 -26.37
CA SER A 20 54.09 -105.62 -25.56
C SER A 20 54.33 -104.60 -24.44
N ASN A 21 55.57 -104.49 -23.97
CA ASN A 21 55.98 -103.52 -22.95
C ASN A 21 55.87 -102.06 -23.43
N THR A 22 56.13 -101.80 -24.71
CA THR A 22 56.13 -100.45 -25.27
C THR A 22 54.73 -99.89 -25.41
N LEU A 23 53.76 -100.76 -25.75
CA LEU A 23 52.34 -100.41 -25.76
C LEU A 23 51.81 -100.08 -24.36
N ILE A 24 52.18 -100.83 -23.33
CA ILE A 24 51.75 -100.54 -21.93
C ILE A 24 52.27 -99.17 -21.48
N VAL A 25 53.54 -98.86 -21.74
CA VAL A 25 54.13 -97.56 -21.41
C VAL A 25 53.46 -96.42 -22.18
N LEU A 26 53.16 -96.63 -23.47
CA LEU A 26 52.40 -95.67 -24.28
C LEU A 26 51.01 -95.38 -23.70
N GLY A 27 50.31 -96.41 -23.21
CA GLY A 27 49.00 -96.28 -22.56
C GLY A 27 49.07 -95.45 -21.27
N ILE A 28 50.08 -95.68 -20.43
CA ILE A 28 50.32 -94.92 -19.20
C ILE A 28 50.64 -93.44 -19.53
N LEU A 29 51.50 -93.19 -20.51
CA LEU A 29 51.84 -91.82 -20.93
C LEU A 29 50.60 -91.05 -21.43
N VAL A 30 49.76 -91.67 -22.24
CA VAL A 30 48.51 -91.05 -22.73
C VAL A 30 47.57 -90.70 -21.57
N ALA A 31 47.44 -91.58 -20.57
CA ALA A 31 46.63 -91.31 -19.38
C ALA A 31 47.18 -90.13 -18.55
N ILE A 32 48.51 -90.07 -18.35
CA ILE A 32 49.18 -88.95 -17.68
C ILE A 32 48.92 -87.65 -18.43
N TYR A 33 49.11 -87.64 -19.75
CA TYR A 33 48.88 -86.45 -20.57
C TYR A 33 47.43 -85.98 -20.51
N GLY A 34 46.47 -86.91 -20.53
CA GLY A 34 45.05 -86.60 -20.37
C GLY A 34 44.75 -85.93 -19.02
N ALA A 35 45.30 -86.47 -17.93
CA ALA A 35 45.13 -85.90 -16.60
C ALA A 35 45.76 -84.51 -16.45
N VAL A 36 46.97 -84.32 -17.00
CA VAL A 36 47.66 -83.03 -16.96
C VAL A 36 46.93 -81.99 -17.81
N PHE A 37 46.48 -82.36 -19.02
CA PHE A 37 45.70 -81.46 -19.88
C PHE A 37 44.38 -81.04 -19.23
N TYR A 38 43.66 -81.99 -18.61
CA TYR A 38 42.42 -81.68 -17.88
C TYR A 38 42.65 -80.69 -16.72
N LYS A 39 43.74 -80.88 -15.95
CA LYS A 39 44.10 -79.99 -14.85
C LYS A 39 44.48 -78.59 -15.35
N CYS A 40 45.22 -78.50 -16.45
CA CYS A 40 45.57 -77.25 -17.11
C CYS A 40 44.33 -76.53 -17.66
N TYR A 41 43.44 -77.24 -18.35
CA TYR A 41 42.19 -76.68 -18.86
C TYR A 41 41.34 -76.09 -17.73
N LYS A 42 41.15 -76.85 -16.63
CA LYS A 42 40.43 -76.35 -15.46
C LYS A 42 41.09 -75.11 -14.86
N TRP A 43 42.42 -75.05 -14.83
CA TRP A 43 43.16 -73.89 -14.34
C TRP A 43 43.02 -72.64 -15.23
N VAL A 44 42.90 -72.81 -16.54
CA VAL A 44 42.67 -71.71 -17.49
C VAL A 44 41.26 -71.12 -17.35
N VAL A 45 40.26 -71.97 -17.10
CA VAL A 45 38.83 -71.62 -17.09
C VAL A 45 38.28 -71.34 -15.67
N ALA A 46 39.12 -71.42 -14.62
CA ALA A 46 38.65 -71.45 -13.22
C ALA A 46 38.00 -70.16 -12.65
N CYS A 47 37.92 -69.04 -13.37
CA CYS A 47 37.21 -67.84 -12.91
C CYS A 47 36.63 -67.12 -14.13
N ASP A 48 35.69 -66.18 -13.94
CA ASP A 48 34.98 -65.37 -14.96
C ASP A 48 35.87 -64.57 -15.93
N SER A 49 37.18 -64.79 -15.90
CA SER A 49 38.16 -64.31 -16.86
C SER A 49 39.23 -65.38 -17.11
N ILE A 50 39.65 -65.51 -18.37
CA ILE A 50 40.73 -66.42 -18.80
C ILE A 50 42.01 -66.02 -18.07
N ASN A 51 42.58 -66.92 -17.26
CA ASN A 51 43.84 -66.62 -16.56
C ASN A 51 45.02 -66.65 -17.56
N PRO A 52 45.67 -65.51 -17.85
CA PRO A 52 46.68 -65.42 -18.90
C PRO A 52 47.96 -66.18 -18.53
N LYS A 53 48.29 -66.27 -17.24
CA LYS A 53 49.44 -67.07 -16.77
C LYS A 53 49.16 -68.56 -16.92
N ALA A 54 47.96 -69.01 -16.54
CA ALA A 54 47.54 -70.39 -16.71
C ALA A 54 47.50 -70.80 -18.19
N LEU A 55 47.06 -69.90 -19.07
CA LEU A 55 47.03 -70.12 -20.52
C LEU A 55 48.45 -70.28 -21.08
N ASN A 56 49.38 -69.41 -20.70
CA ASN A 56 50.78 -69.52 -21.15
C ASN A 56 51.46 -70.79 -20.66
N VAL A 57 51.20 -71.21 -19.42
CA VAL A 57 51.73 -72.49 -18.90
C VAL A 57 51.13 -73.67 -19.66
N THR A 58 49.82 -73.64 -19.94
CA THR A 58 49.13 -74.70 -20.70
C THR A 58 49.66 -74.80 -22.13
N LYS A 59 49.90 -73.67 -22.80
CA LYS A 59 50.52 -73.59 -24.13
C LYS A 59 51.87 -74.31 -24.17
N ILE A 60 52.77 -73.96 -23.24
CA ILE A 60 54.11 -74.55 -23.14
C ILE A 60 54.00 -76.05 -22.89
N LEU A 61 53.14 -76.44 -21.94
CA LEU A 61 53.00 -77.82 -21.51
C LEU A 61 52.46 -78.71 -22.63
N VAL A 62 51.47 -78.26 -23.41
CA VAL A 62 50.95 -78.98 -24.58
C VAL A 62 52.04 -79.21 -25.63
N LEU A 63 52.88 -78.20 -25.88
CA LEU A 63 54.01 -78.32 -26.81
C LEU A 63 55.07 -79.31 -26.29
N THR A 64 55.38 -79.28 -24.99
CA THR A 64 56.37 -80.19 -24.39
C THR A 64 55.88 -81.64 -24.34
N ILE A 65 54.60 -81.86 -24.00
CA ILE A 65 53.98 -83.18 -24.01
C ILE A 65 54.03 -83.79 -25.41
N THR A 66 53.63 -83.03 -26.43
CA THR A 66 53.61 -83.52 -27.81
C THR A 66 55.01 -83.84 -28.31
N TYR A 67 56.01 -83.04 -27.91
CA TYR A 67 57.42 -83.29 -28.20
C TYR A 67 57.93 -84.60 -27.60
N PHE A 68 57.69 -84.80 -26.30
CA PHE A 68 58.12 -86.00 -25.60
C PHE A 68 57.45 -87.26 -26.18
N GLN A 69 56.15 -87.14 -26.47
CA GLN A 69 55.39 -88.21 -27.11
C GLN A 69 55.93 -88.59 -28.49
N TYR A 70 56.39 -87.60 -29.28
CA TYR A 70 57.00 -87.88 -30.57
C TYR A 70 58.33 -88.63 -30.45
N LEU A 71 59.25 -88.16 -29.59
CA LEU A 71 60.52 -88.85 -29.38
C LEU A 71 60.29 -90.29 -28.90
N TYR A 72 59.33 -90.48 -28.00
CA TYR A 72 58.93 -91.80 -27.53
C TYR A 72 58.42 -92.69 -28.68
N LEU A 73 57.51 -92.18 -29.51
CA LEU A 73 57.00 -92.92 -30.67
C LEU A 73 58.10 -93.23 -31.69
N ASN A 74 59.02 -92.30 -31.95
CA ASN A 74 60.08 -92.51 -32.95
C ASN A 74 61.10 -93.58 -32.50
N PHE A 75 61.60 -93.48 -31.26
CA PHE A 75 62.56 -94.45 -30.72
C PHE A 75 62.00 -95.86 -30.60
N THR A 76 60.69 -95.98 -30.39
CA THR A 76 60.08 -97.27 -30.05
C THR A 76 59.38 -97.93 -31.23
N MET A 77 58.90 -97.15 -32.20
CA MET A 77 58.03 -97.63 -33.29
C MET A 77 58.63 -97.44 -34.68
N HIS A 78 59.90 -97.02 -34.78
CA HIS A 78 60.65 -96.87 -36.05
C HIS A 78 59.85 -96.17 -37.17
N LEU A 79 59.37 -94.97 -36.88
CA LEU A 79 58.62 -94.16 -37.85
C LEU A 79 59.55 -93.68 -38.98
N ASN A 80 59.35 -94.20 -40.20
CA ASN A 80 60.14 -93.86 -41.39
C ASN A 80 59.84 -92.46 -41.99
N SER A 81 58.88 -91.71 -41.46
CA SER A 81 58.50 -90.37 -41.97
C SER A 81 58.78 -89.27 -40.95
N VAL A 82 60.03 -88.80 -40.91
CA VAL A 82 60.48 -87.74 -39.99
C VAL A 82 59.87 -86.36 -40.35
N TRP A 83 59.62 -86.12 -41.63
CA TRP A 83 59.23 -84.80 -42.15
C TRP A 83 57.78 -84.41 -41.86
N LEU A 84 56.85 -85.37 -41.93
CA LEU A 84 55.42 -85.12 -41.77
C LEU A 84 55.08 -84.64 -40.35
N ILE A 85 55.86 -85.07 -39.36
CA ILE A 85 55.65 -84.74 -37.96
C ILE A 85 56.37 -83.43 -37.57
N ALA A 86 57.47 -83.06 -38.24
CA ALA A 86 58.08 -81.74 -38.09
C ALA A 86 57.09 -80.62 -38.45
N ILE A 87 56.26 -80.83 -39.49
CA ILE A 87 55.19 -79.90 -39.90
C ILE A 87 54.06 -79.87 -38.85
N PHE A 88 53.72 -81.02 -38.25
CA PHE A 88 52.66 -81.12 -37.24
C PHE A 88 52.92 -80.23 -36.01
N PHE A 89 54.16 -80.20 -35.49
CA PHE A 89 54.51 -79.35 -34.34
C PHE A 89 54.23 -77.87 -34.57
N VAL A 90 54.42 -77.44 -35.81
CA VAL A 90 54.35 -76.04 -36.22
C VAL A 90 52.90 -75.63 -36.39
N ILE A 91 52.07 -76.51 -36.97
CA ILE A 91 50.63 -76.33 -37.05
C ILE A 91 50.02 -76.26 -35.63
N LEU A 92 50.48 -77.12 -34.71
CA LEU A 92 50.01 -77.12 -33.32
C LEU A 92 50.39 -75.81 -32.60
N GLY A 93 51.61 -75.30 -32.81
CA GLY A 93 52.03 -73.98 -32.33
C GLY A 93 51.21 -72.84 -32.92
N ALA A 94 50.83 -72.94 -34.19
CA ALA A 94 50.05 -71.94 -34.90
C ALA A 94 48.60 -71.82 -34.40
N LEU A 95 47.99 -72.91 -33.91
CA LEU A 95 46.62 -72.92 -33.36
C LEU A 95 46.42 -71.97 -32.17
N PHE A 96 47.48 -71.66 -31.45
CA PHE A 96 47.42 -70.74 -30.31
C PHE A 96 47.55 -69.27 -30.69
N PHE A 97 47.69 -68.98 -31.99
CA PHE A 97 47.86 -67.65 -32.57
C PHE A 97 48.94 -66.80 -31.86
N ASP A 98 49.99 -67.47 -31.35
CA ASP A 98 51.05 -66.86 -30.55
C ASP A 98 52.41 -67.00 -31.25
N LEU A 99 52.95 -65.87 -31.69
CA LEU A 99 54.18 -65.83 -32.49
C LEU A 99 55.38 -66.44 -31.74
N LYS A 100 55.45 -66.27 -30.41
CA LYS A 100 56.54 -66.84 -29.59
C LYS A 100 56.45 -68.36 -29.55
N MET A 101 55.24 -68.90 -29.57
CA MET A 101 54.99 -70.33 -29.56
C MET A 101 55.34 -70.99 -30.89
N ILE A 102 55.13 -70.32 -32.02
CA ILE A 102 55.58 -70.81 -33.33
C ILE A 102 57.09 -70.92 -33.38
N ILE A 103 57.83 -69.88 -32.95
CA ILE A 103 59.29 -69.89 -32.93
C ILE A 103 59.79 -71.05 -32.05
N ALA A 104 59.20 -71.22 -30.86
CA ALA A 104 59.51 -72.35 -29.99
C ALA A 104 59.23 -73.70 -30.69
N SER A 105 58.11 -73.83 -31.40
CA SER A 105 57.73 -75.06 -32.12
C SER A 105 58.69 -75.38 -33.27
N VAL A 106 59.20 -74.37 -33.98
CA VAL A 106 60.21 -74.51 -35.06
C VAL A 106 61.55 -74.98 -34.49
N VAL A 107 62.00 -74.37 -33.38
CA VAL A 107 63.25 -74.77 -32.72
C VAL A 107 63.15 -76.20 -32.18
N LEU A 108 62.01 -76.54 -31.58
CA LEU A 108 61.76 -77.84 -30.99
C LEU A 108 61.62 -78.94 -32.07
N SER A 109 61.05 -78.62 -33.23
CA SER A 109 61.00 -79.55 -34.37
C SER A 109 62.37 -79.77 -35.00
N ALA A 110 63.22 -78.74 -35.09
CA ALA A 110 64.62 -78.89 -35.53
C ALA A 110 65.42 -79.77 -34.55
N LEU A 111 65.28 -79.55 -33.24
CA LEU A 111 65.90 -80.38 -32.20
C LEU A 111 65.42 -81.84 -32.25
N CYS A 112 64.13 -82.07 -32.48
CA CYS A 112 63.58 -83.41 -32.72
C CYS A 112 64.31 -84.14 -33.85
N ILE A 113 64.46 -83.47 -35.00
CA ILE A 113 65.10 -84.05 -36.19
C ILE A 113 66.55 -84.42 -35.89
N VAL A 114 67.29 -83.55 -35.20
CA VAL A 114 68.69 -83.80 -34.80
C VAL A 114 68.81 -84.99 -33.85
N ILE A 115 67.94 -85.08 -32.83
CA ILE A 115 67.98 -86.19 -31.85
C ILE A 115 67.63 -87.53 -32.50
N VAL A 116 66.61 -87.56 -33.35
CA VAL A 116 66.23 -88.76 -34.10
C VAL A 116 67.36 -89.21 -35.03
N PHE A 117 68.06 -88.26 -35.67
CA PHE A 117 69.20 -88.55 -36.54
C PHE A 117 70.38 -89.19 -35.79
N ILE A 118 70.72 -88.69 -34.61
CA ILE A 118 71.81 -89.25 -33.79
C ILE A 118 71.51 -90.70 -33.38
N HIS A 119 70.25 -91.01 -33.05
CA HIS A 119 69.87 -92.33 -32.56
C HIS A 119 69.73 -93.38 -33.67
N ASN A 120 69.25 -93.00 -34.86
CA ASN A 120 69.09 -93.89 -36.00
C ASN A 120 69.64 -93.25 -37.29
N PRO A 121 70.98 -93.33 -37.52
CA PRO A 121 71.58 -92.80 -38.75
C PRO A 121 71.15 -93.54 -40.02
N SER A 122 70.51 -94.71 -39.90
CA SER A 122 69.93 -95.50 -41.00
C SER A 122 68.65 -94.89 -41.59
N ILE A 123 67.94 -94.02 -40.86
CA ILE A 123 66.69 -93.39 -41.36
C ILE A 123 66.96 -92.45 -42.55
N LEU A 124 68.20 -91.98 -42.70
CA LEU A 124 68.67 -91.21 -43.86
C LEU A 124 69.43 -92.06 -44.90
N LYS A 125 69.69 -93.35 -44.63
CA LYS A 125 70.24 -94.30 -45.62
C LYS A 125 69.13 -95.00 -46.38
N TYR A 126 68.51 -94.26 -47.29
CA TYR A 126 67.76 -94.86 -48.39
C TYR A 126 68.70 -95.04 -49.59
N GLU A 127 68.83 -96.27 -50.09
CA GLU A 127 69.52 -96.56 -51.34
C GLU A 127 68.85 -95.79 -52.49
N LYS A 128 69.63 -94.95 -53.18
CA LYS A 128 69.25 -94.04 -54.29
C LYS A 128 68.08 -93.09 -53.98
N LEU A 129 68.31 -92.11 -53.11
CA LEU A 129 67.62 -90.83 -53.23
C LEU A 129 68.32 -89.95 -54.29
N ALA A 130 67.59 -89.55 -55.33
CA ALA A 130 68.02 -88.48 -56.21
C ALA A 130 68.06 -87.16 -55.41
N SER A 131 69.10 -86.33 -55.59
CA SER A 131 69.24 -85.03 -54.94
C SER A 131 67.96 -84.16 -55.02
N ALA A 132 67.13 -84.37 -56.04
CA ALA A 132 65.84 -83.70 -56.25
C ALA A 132 64.81 -83.85 -55.09
N GLU A 133 64.68 -85.02 -54.45
CA GLU A 133 63.65 -85.23 -53.41
C GLU A 133 63.94 -84.47 -52.11
N ILE A 134 65.22 -84.34 -51.73
CA ILE A 134 65.64 -83.56 -50.56
C ILE A 134 65.38 -82.07 -50.80
N TYR A 135 65.66 -81.55 -52.01
CA TYR A 135 65.38 -80.16 -52.36
C TYR A 135 63.88 -79.85 -52.38
N MET A 136 63.05 -80.73 -52.98
CA MET A 136 61.60 -80.54 -53.00
C MET A 136 61.01 -80.52 -51.59
N THR A 137 61.47 -81.41 -50.71
CA THR A 137 61.00 -81.48 -49.32
C THR A 137 61.42 -80.23 -48.51
N MET A 138 62.67 -79.77 -48.66
CA MET A 138 63.14 -78.52 -48.06
C MET A 138 62.28 -77.32 -48.50
N VAL A 139 61.97 -77.21 -49.80
CA VAL A 139 61.16 -76.11 -50.34
C VAL A 139 59.73 -76.16 -49.79
N THR A 140 59.07 -77.31 -49.77
CA THR A 140 57.71 -77.44 -49.23
C THR A 140 57.66 -77.06 -47.75
N VAL A 141 58.64 -77.48 -46.96
CA VAL A 141 58.73 -77.17 -45.53
C VAL A 141 58.89 -75.66 -45.32
N VAL A 142 59.84 -75.01 -46.01
CA VAL A 142 60.04 -73.55 -45.91
C VAL A 142 58.78 -72.78 -46.30
N ILE A 143 58.10 -73.17 -47.39
CA ILE A 143 56.86 -72.51 -47.81
C ILE A 143 55.76 -72.68 -46.75
N THR A 144 55.55 -73.88 -46.21
CA THR A 144 54.55 -74.10 -45.15
C THR A 144 54.84 -73.30 -43.89
N PHE A 145 56.11 -73.17 -43.49
CA PHE A 145 56.52 -72.34 -42.36
C PHE A 145 56.21 -70.85 -42.59
N VAL A 146 56.54 -70.33 -43.76
CA VAL A 146 56.29 -68.92 -44.12
C VAL A 146 54.79 -68.64 -44.16
N LEU A 147 53.99 -69.52 -44.77
CA LEU A 147 52.54 -69.36 -44.83
C LEU A 147 51.89 -69.40 -43.43
N LEU A 148 52.31 -70.33 -42.56
CA LEU A 148 51.82 -70.41 -41.19
C LEU A 148 52.20 -69.16 -40.37
N PHE A 149 53.42 -68.67 -40.53
CA PHE A 149 53.87 -67.46 -39.85
C PHE A 149 53.04 -66.23 -40.28
N ILE A 150 52.83 -66.05 -41.59
CA ILE A 150 52.01 -64.95 -42.12
C ILE A 150 50.57 -65.03 -41.61
N MET A 151 49.96 -66.21 -41.66
CA MET A 151 48.57 -66.41 -41.23
C MET A 151 48.39 -66.06 -39.75
N VAL A 152 49.29 -66.53 -38.88
CA VAL A 152 49.20 -66.26 -37.44
C VAL A 152 49.55 -64.82 -37.09
N TYR A 153 50.53 -64.23 -37.77
CA TYR A 153 50.82 -62.81 -37.61
C TYR A 153 49.60 -61.94 -37.97
N MET A 154 48.95 -62.22 -39.10
CA MET A 154 47.72 -61.53 -39.49
C MET A 154 46.60 -61.75 -38.46
N ALA A 155 46.32 -63.00 -38.07
CA ALA A 155 45.25 -63.32 -37.13
C ALA A 155 45.45 -62.65 -35.76
N SER A 156 46.68 -62.69 -35.22
CA SER A 156 47.01 -62.04 -33.95
C SER A 156 46.83 -60.51 -34.02
N LYS A 157 47.24 -59.88 -35.12
CA LYS A 157 47.06 -58.44 -35.33
C LYS A 157 45.59 -58.05 -35.49
N LEU A 158 44.79 -58.86 -36.19
CA LEU A 158 43.36 -58.65 -36.38
C LEU A 158 42.59 -58.75 -35.05
N LEU A 159 42.85 -59.80 -34.27
CA LEU A 159 42.22 -59.98 -32.96
C LEU A 159 42.55 -58.83 -32.00
N LYS A 160 43.80 -58.35 -32.03
CA LYS A 160 44.19 -57.17 -31.23
C LYS A 160 43.43 -55.92 -31.67
N SER A 161 43.35 -55.63 -32.97
CA SER A 161 42.61 -54.48 -33.49
C SER A 161 41.10 -54.55 -33.21
N ILE A 162 40.50 -55.74 -33.21
CA ILE A 162 39.09 -55.95 -32.83
C ILE A 162 38.89 -55.63 -31.35
N SER A 163 39.75 -56.15 -30.46
CA SER A 163 39.64 -55.88 -29.02
C SER A 163 39.80 -54.40 -28.66
N GLU A 164 40.68 -53.67 -29.38
CA GLU A 164 40.86 -52.23 -29.21
C GLU A 164 39.61 -51.45 -29.67
N LYS A 165 39.03 -51.82 -30.82
CA LYS A 165 37.78 -51.21 -31.32
C LYS A 165 36.56 -51.50 -30.44
N GLU A 166 36.46 -52.70 -29.89
CA GLU A 166 35.37 -53.04 -28.95
C GLU A 166 35.44 -52.19 -27.67
N ALA A 167 36.64 -51.92 -27.17
CA ALA A 167 36.83 -51.04 -26.01
C ALA A 167 36.47 -49.58 -26.32
N GLU A 168 36.86 -49.06 -27.47
CA GLU A 168 36.55 -47.69 -27.92
C GLU A 168 35.04 -47.47 -28.08
N ILE A 169 34.34 -48.38 -28.77
CA ILE A 169 32.88 -48.32 -28.94
C ILE A 169 32.15 -48.38 -27.59
N ARG A 170 32.67 -49.16 -26.63
CA ARG A 170 32.09 -49.23 -25.29
C ARG A 170 32.22 -47.92 -24.54
N GLU A 171 33.38 -47.25 -24.64
CA GLU A 171 33.61 -45.95 -24.03
C GLU A 171 32.73 -44.85 -24.67
N GLU A 172 32.59 -44.85 -25.99
CA GLU A 172 31.71 -43.91 -26.70
C GLU A 172 30.23 -44.11 -26.34
N ASN A 173 29.76 -45.35 -26.26
CA ASN A 173 28.40 -45.66 -25.81
C ASN A 173 28.15 -45.21 -24.37
N GLU A 174 29.12 -45.38 -23.46
CA GLU A 174 29.00 -44.85 -22.09
C GLU A 174 28.93 -43.31 -22.05
N LYS A 175 29.69 -42.62 -22.90
CA LYS A 175 29.61 -41.15 -23.04
C LYS A 175 28.25 -40.72 -23.58
N LEU A 176 27.73 -41.42 -24.59
CA LEU A 176 26.42 -41.14 -25.19
C LEU A 176 25.29 -41.34 -24.16
N LEU A 177 25.33 -42.42 -23.38
CA LEU A 177 24.37 -42.66 -22.30
C LEU A 177 24.41 -41.57 -21.22
N LYS A 178 25.60 -41.07 -20.86
CA LYS A 178 25.74 -39.94 -19.92
C LYS A 178 25.16 -38.64 -20.50
N LEU A 179 25.36 -38.37 -21.79
CA LEU A 179 24.79 -37.22 -22.46
C LEU A 179 23.26 -37.29 -22.48
N PHE A 180 22.68 -38.42 -22.88
CA PHE A 180 21.23 -38.63 -22.85
C PHE A 180 20.64 -38.43 -21.46
N LYS A 181 21.27 -38.99 -20.42
CA LYS A 181 20.84 -38.77 -19.03
C LYS A 181 20.84 -37.28 -18.67
N ARG A 182 21.90 -36.54 -19.03
CA ARG A 182 22.01 -35.11 -18.74
C ARG A 182 21.00 -34.27 -19.53
N ILE A 183 20.69 -34.66 -20.78
CA ILE A 183 19.65 -34.03 -21.60
C ILE A 183 18.28 -34.23 -20.96
N SER A 184 17.97 -35.43 -20.46
CA SER A 184 16.70 -35.68 -19.75
C SER A 184 16.61 -34.90 -18.43
N GLU A 185 17.69 -34.82 -17.65
CA GLU A 185 17.74 -34.00 -16.43
C GLU A 185 17.48 -32.51 -16.73
N ILE A 186 18.11 -31.97 -17.79
CA ILE A 186 17.91 -30.58 -18.23
C ILE A 186 16.46 -30.38 -18.71
N SER A 187 15.93 -31.28 -19.55
CA SER A 187 14.55 -31.22 -20.03
C SER A 187 13.54 -31.21 -18.88
N ASN A 188 13.70 -32.11 -17.90
CA ASN A 188 12.84 -32.13 -16.72
C ASN A 188 12.94 -30.84 -15.89
N THR A 189 14.13 -30.26 -15.81
CA THR A 189 14.35 -28.96 -15.13
C THR A 189 13.66 -27.82 -15.88
N VAL A 190 13.73 -27.81 -17.22
CA VAL A 190 13.02 -26.83 -18.06
C VAL A 190 11.51 -26.99 -17.91
N LEU A 191 10.98 -28.22 -17.94
CA LEU A 191 9.56 -28.50 -17.69
C LEU A 191 9.10 -27.94 -16.35
N SER A 192 9.79 -28.27 -15.25
CA SER A 192 9.43 -27.77 -13.92
C SER A 192 9.58 -26.25 -13.81
N SER A 193 10.59 -25.67 -14.45
CA SER A 193 10.78 -24.22 -14.48
C SER A 193 9.67 -23.52 -15.27
N SER A 194 9.24 -24.08 -16.40
CA SER A 194 8.10 -23.59 -17.19
C SER A 194 6.79 -23.68 -16.41
N GLU A 195 6.55 -24.78 -15.67
CA GLU A 195 5.37 -24.91 -14.81
C GLU A 195 5.35 -23.87 -13.69
N ASN A 196 6.48 -23.68 -13.00
CA ASN A 196 6.61 -22.66 -11.96
C ASN A 196 6.44 -21.25 -12.53
N LEU A 197 7.00 -20.97 -13.70
CA LEU A 197 6.87 -19.68 -14.37
C LEU A 197 5.43 -19.44 -14.84
N GLY A 198 4.71 -20.49 -15.28
CA GLY A 198 3.29 -20.41 -15.65
C GLY A 198 2.39 -20.07 -14.46
N ALA A 199 2.65 -20.67 -13.30
CA ALA A 199 1.97 -20.31 -12.06
C ALA A 199 2.24 -18.85 -11.68
N ALA A 200 3.50 -18.39 -11.75
CA ALA A 200 3.87 -17.00 -11.47
C ALA A 200 3.20 -16.00 -12.42
N ILE A 201 3.08 -16.32 -13.72
CA ILE A 201 2.36 -15.47 -14.69
C ILE A 201 0.86 -15.43 -14.41
N THR A 202 0.24 -16.55 -14.03
CA THR A 202 -1.18 -16.57 -13.65
C THR A 202 -1.46 -15.68 -12.43
N GLU A 203 -0.58 -15.74 -11.43
CA GLU A 203 -0.63 -14.88 -10.23
C GLU A 203 -0.40 -13.40 -10.59
N GLN A 204 0.56 -13.12 -11.47
CA GLN A 204 0.83 -11.77 -11.96
C GLN A 204 -0.36 -11.18 -12.74
N THR A 205 -0.99 -11.94 -13.62
CA THR A 205 -2.20 -11.52 -14.36
C THR A 205 -3.36 -11.23 -13.42
N SER A 206 -3.55 -12.06 -12.39
CA SER A 206 -4.58 -11.82 -11.37
C SER A 206 -4.32 -10.51 -10.61
N SER A 207 -3.05 -10.26 -10.26
CA SER A 207 -2.63 -9.00 -9.62
C SER A 207 -2.85 -7.78 -10.52
N LEU A 208 -2.63 -7.91 -11.83
CA LEU A 208 -2.88 -6.82 -12.79
C LEU A 208 -4.37 -6.44 -12.87
N VAL A 209 -5.28 -7.42 -12.80
CA VAL A 209 -6.73 -7.15 -12.75
C VAL A 209 -7.08 -6.36 -11.49
N GLU A 210 -6.58 -6.77 -10.33
CA GLU A 210 -6.82 -6.05 -9.07
C GLU A 210 -6.28 -4.60 -9.12
N VAL A 211 -5.06 -4.41 -9.65
CA VAL A 211 -4.48 -3.07 -9.81
C VAL A 211 -5.29 -2.23 -10.82
N SER A 212 -5.87 -2.85 -11.85
CA SER A 212 -6.76 -2.18 -12.82
C SER A 212 -8.05 -1.69 -12.16
N ASP A 213 -8.70 -2.53 -11.36
CA ASP A 213 -9.91 -2.18 -10.63
C ASP A 213 -9.65 -1.02 -9.65
N VAL A 214 -8.54 -1.08 -8.90
CA VAL A 214 -8.11 0.00 -8.00
C VAL A 214 -7.84 1.29 -8.77
N THR A 215 -7.17 1.20 -9.93
CA THR A 215 -6.87 2.37 -10.78
C THR A 215 -8.14 3.04 -11.29
N SER A 216 -9.12 2.26 -11.74
CA SER A 216 -10.42 2.77 -12.18
C SER A 216 -11.18 3.48 -11.04
N LEU A 217 -11.23 2.84 -9.86
CA LEU A 217 -11.87 3.40 -8.69
C LEU A 217 -11.22 4.72 -8.25
N VAL A 218 -9.88 4.80 -8.24
CA VAL A 218 -9.17 6.03 -7.88
C VAL A 218 -9.40 7.14 -8.90
N SER A 219 -9.45 6.82 -10.20
CA SER A 219 -9.80 7.80 -11.24
C SER A 219 -11.19 8.38 -11.01
N GLN A 220 -12.19 7.52 -10.79
CA GLN A 220 -13.57 7.95 -10.54
C GLN A 220 -13.68 8.82 -9.28
N ASN A 221 -13.04 8.42 -8.18
CA ASN A 221 -13.01 9.20 -6.95
C ASN A 221 -12.29 10.56 -7.14
N SER A 222 -11.27 10.59 -7.99
CA SER A 222 -10.53 11.81 -8.31
C SER A 222 -11.39 12.77 -9.14
N ASP A 223 -12.15 12.28 -10.12
CA ASP A 223 -13.10 13.10 -10.88
C ASP A 223 -14.17 13.70 -9.96
N GLU A 224 -14.76 12.89 -9.07
CA GLU A 224 -15.75 13.38 -8.10
C GLU A 224 -15.15 14.41 -7.12
N MET A 225 -13.91 14.21 -6.69
CA MET A 225 -13.19 15.18 -5.87
C MET A 225 -12.96 16.51 -6.61
N LEU A 226 -12.67 16.45 -7.91
CA LEU A 226 -12.46 17.63 -8.72
C LEU A 226 -13.77 18.43 -8.86
N ASP A 227 -14.89 17.76 -9.12
CA ASP A 227 -16.22 18.38 -9.17
C ASP A 227 -16.60 19.02 -7.83
N LYS A 228 -16.36 18.32 -6.72
CA LYS A 228 -16.57 18.86 -5.38
C LYS A 228 -15.67 20.07 -5.11
N SER A 229 -14.43 20.04 -5.57
CA SER A 229 -13.51 21.18 -5.43
C SER A 229 -13.99 22.39 -6.24
N ASN A 230 -14.45 22.20 -7.48
CA ASN A 230 -15.00 23.30 -8.29
C ASN A 230 -16.25 23.90 -7.63
N ASN A 231 -17.17 23.07 -7.15
CA ASN A 231 -18.36 23.55 -6.42
C ASN A 231 -17.99 24.31 -5.14
N ASN A 232 -16.97 23.84 -4.40
CA ASN A 232 -16.46 24.55 -3.24
C ASN A 232 -15.87 25.92 -3.60
N GLU A 233 -15.25 26.07 -4.77
CA GLU A 233 -14.73 27.37 -5.23
C GLU A 233 -15.85 28.40 -5.37
N ASP A 234 -16.97 28.02 -5.99
CA ASP A 234 -18.15 28.88 -6.15
C ASP A 234 -18.78 29.27 -4.81
N ILE A 235 -18.89 28.31 -3.88
CA ILE A 235 -19.39 28.56 -2.52
C ILE A 235 -18.49 29.55 -1.78
N LEU A 236 -17.17 29.36 -1.86
CA LEU A 236 -16.21 30.23 -1.19
C LEU A 236 -16.19 31.65 -1.79
N HIS A 237 -16.34 31.79 -3.10
CA HIS A 237 -16.53 33.09 -3.73
C HIS A 237 -17.81 33.79 -3.28
N THR A 238 -18.91 33.04 -3.18
CA THR A 238 -20.18 33.56 -2.64
C THR A 238 -20.03 34.04 -1.20
N LEU A 239 -19.28 33.30 -0.37
CA LEU A 239 -18.97 33.69 1.01
C LEU A 239 -18.15 34.97 1.08
N LEU A 240 -17.14 35.14 0.21
CA LEU A 240 -16.36 36.38 0.13
C LEU A 240 -17.25 37.59 -0.22
N ASN A 241 -18.11 37.45 -1.24
CA ASN A 241 -19.04 38.51 -1.65
C ASN A 241 -20.06 38.83 -0.55
N THR A 242 -20.57 37.81 0.13
CA THR A 242 -21.50 37.98 1.26
C THR A 242 -20.83 38.72 2.40
N ASN A 243 -19.57 38.41 2.70
CA ASN A 243 -18.82 39.10 3.75
C ASN A 243 -18.60 40.58 3.42
N GLU A 244 -18.36 40.93 2.15
CA GLU A 244 -18.31 42.34 1.72
C GLU A 244 -19.64 43.06 1.99
N GLY A 245 -20.77 42.40 1.71
CA GLY A 245 -22.10 42.92 2.05
C GLY A 245 -22.32 43.10 3.57
N VAL A 246 -21.75 42.21 4.40
CA VAL A 246 -21.78 42.35 5.87
C VAL A 246 -20.98 43.56 6.32
N VAL A 247 -19.78 43.78 5.78
CA VAL A 247 -18.94 44.96 6.08
C VAL A 247 -19.69 46.25 5.77
N HIS A 248 -20.40 46.32 4.64
CA HIS A 248 -21.20 47.50 4.30
C HIS A 248 -22.32 47.75 5.34
N LYS A 249 -23.04 46.69 5.75
CA LYS A 249 -24.10 46.80 6.77
C LYS A 249 -23.57 47.20 8.15
N ILE A 250 -22.35 46.80 8.50
CA ILE A 250 -21.68 47.21 9.74
C ILE A 250 -21.46 48.71 9.74
N GLU A 251 -20.92 49.27 8.64
CA GLU A 251 -20.67 50.71 8.54
C GLU A 251 -21.97 51.52 8.56
N ASP A 252 -23.00 51.06 7.86
CA ASP A 252 -24.34 51.65 7.92
C ASP A 252 -24.93 51.64 9.34
N SER A 253 -24.75 50.52 10.06
CA SER A 253 -25.23 50.38 11.43
C SER A 253 -24.49 51.31 12.37
N LYS A 254 -23.16 51.42 12.24
CA LYS A 254 -22.32 52.35 13.01
C LYS A 254 -22.76 53.80 12.81
N SER A 255 -23.01 54.20 11.56
CA SER A 255 -23.52 55.54 11.23
C SER A 255 -24.87 55.82 11.89
N LYS A 256 -25.82 54.87 11.80
CA LYS A 256 -27.14 54.98 12.43
C LYS A 256 -27.07 55.08 13.95
N ILE A 257 -26.20 54.30 14.59
CA ILE A 257 -26.01 54.35 16.05
C ILE A 257 -25.47 55.70 16.48
N ASN A 258 -24.45 56.23 15.78
CA ASN A 258 -23.91 57.55 16.09
C ASN A 258 -24.96 58.66 15.97
N ASN A 259 -25.82 58.59 14.95
CA ASN A 259 -26.94 59.51 14.81
C ASN A 259 -27.95 59.38 15.98
N LEU A 260 -28.33 58.14 16.34
CA LEU A 260 -29.23 57.90 17.47
C LEU A 260 -28.67 58.38 18.80
N ILE A 261 -27.36 58.25 19.04
CA ILE A 261 -26.70 58.82 20.23
C ILE A 261 -26.86 60.34 20.22
N GLY A 262 -26.59 61.01 19.09
CA GLY A 262 -26.77 62.46 18.96
C GLY A 262 -28.21 62.92 19.24
N ILE A 263 -29.22 62.24 18.68
CA ILE A 263 -30.64 62.54 18.93
C ILE A 263 -30.99 62.34 20.42
N THR A 264 -30.45 61.30 21.05
CA THR A 264 -30.71 60.98 22.46
C THR A 264 -30.11 62.05 23.39
N GLU A 265 -28.90 62.53 23.08
CA GLU A 265 -28.26 63.64 23.81
C GLU A 265 -29.04 64.96 23.65
N GLU A 266 -29.58 65.25 22.47
CA GLU A 266 -30.41 66.44 22.22
C GLU A 266 -31.74 66.36 22.98
N ASN A 267 -32.38 65.19 22.99
CA ASN A 267 -33.58 64.94 23.78
C ASN A 267 -33.32 65.10 25.28
N GLN A 268 -32.19 64.61 25.78
CA GLN A 268 -31.80 64.78 27.17
C GLN A 268 -31.66 66.26 27.55
N LYS A 269 -31.01 67.07 26.70
CA LYS A 269 -30.91 68.53 26.89
C LYS A 269 -32.28 69.19 26.93
N SER A 270 -33.17 68.83 26.00
CA SER A 270 -34.54 69.38 25.93
C SER A 270 -35.38 69.04 27.16
N LEU A 271 -35.29 67.81 27.67
CA LEU A 271 -35.97 67.40 28.90
C LEU A 271 -35.42 68.12 30.13
N ASN A 272 -34.10 68.28 30.24
CA ASN A 272 -33.48 69.05 31.32
C ASN A 272 -33.92 70.53 31.30
N ALA A 273 -34.03 71.13 30.12
CA ALA A 273 -34.60 72.47 29.98
C ALA A 273 -36.07 72.51 30.43
N THR A 274 -36.85 71.48 30.11
CA THR A 274 -38.26 71.38 30.55
C THR A 274 -38.37 71.21 32.06
N LEU A 275 -37.49 70.44 32.71
CA LEU A 275 -37.41 70.35 34.18
C LEU A 275 -37.17 71.73 34.82
N SER A 276 -36.27 72.53 34.25
CA SER A 276 -36.01 73.89 34.71
C SER A 276 -37.25 74.78 34.59
N ILE A 277 -37.96 74.71 33.46
CA ILE A 277 -39.22 75.46 33.26
C ILE A 277 -40.28 75.06 34.30
N ILE A 278 -40.46 73.76 34.56
CA ILE A 278 -41.43 73.29 35.57
C ILE A 278 -41.04 73.75 36.98
N SER A 279 -39.74 73.77 37.30
CA SER A 279 -39.25 74.32 38.57
C SER A 279 -39.63 75.79 38.71
N ASN A 280 -39.42 76.60 37.67
CA ASN A 280 -39.81 78.01 37.69
C ASN A 280 -41.33 78.18 37.84
N ILE A 281 -42.14 77.35 37.17
CA ILE A 281 -43.61 77.36 37.31
C ILE A 281 -44.01 77.06 38.76
N LYS A 282 -43.35 76.10 39.42
CA LYS A 282 -43.61 75.80 40.83
C LYS A 282 -43.33 77.01 41.72
N ASP A 283 -42.24 77.73 41.48
CA ASP A 283 -41.89 78.94 42.23
C ASP A 283 -42.90 80.07 41.99
N GLU A 284 -43.35 80.27 40.74
CA GLU A 284 -44.41 81.24 40.41
C GLU A 284 -45.77 80.90 41.05
N ILE A 285 -46.13 79.61 41.13
CA ILE A 285 -47.33 79.15 41.85
C ILE A 285 -47.21 79.47 43.34
N ALA A 286 -46.03 79.26 43.95
CA ALA A 286 -45.80 79.59 45.36
C ALA A 286 -45.94 81.11 45.62
N ASN A 287 -45.34 81.94 44.76
CA ASN A 287 -45.46 83.40 44.86
C ASN A 287 -46.91 83.89 44.70
N THR A 288 -47.67 83.28 43.79
CA THR A 288 -49.09 83.58 43.58
C THR A 288 -49.93 83.17 44.80
N PHE A 289 -49.61 82.03 45.41
CA PHE A 289 -50.26 81.56 46.63
C PHE A 289 -50.00 82.52 47.82
N GLU A 290 -48.77 83.03 47.96
CA GLU A 290 -48.44 84.01 48.98
C GLU A 290 -49.15 85.36 48.74
N SER A 291 -49.19 85.83 47.50
CA SER A 291 -49.88 87.07 47.12
C SER A 291 -51.39 87.00 47.38
N THR A 292 -52.01 85.86 47.10
CA THR A 292 -53.45 85.66 47.38
C THR A 292 -53.74 85.57 48.88
N LYS A 293 -52.82 85.03 49.67
CA LYS A 293 -52.91 85.05 51.14
C LYS A 293 -52.82 86.47 51.71
N ASP A 294 -51.89 87.30 51.22
CA ASP A 294 -51.82 88.72 51.60
C ASP A 294 -53.12 89.47 51.23
N LEU A 295 -53.69 89.17 50.06
CA LEU A 295 -54.97 89.75 49.65
C LEU A 295 -56.14 89.30 50.54
N GLU A 296 -56.15 88.04 50.99
CA GLU A 296 -57.12 87.51 51.94
C GLU A 296 -57.06 88.28 53.27
N GLU A 297 -55.85 88.46 53.83
CA GLU A 297 -55.61 89.20 55.07
C GLU A 297 -56.02 90.68 54.94
N LYS A 298 -55.70 91.33 53.81
CA LYS A 298 -56.12 92.71 53.54
C LYS A 298 -57.63 92.83 53.39
N SER A 299 -58.28 91.87 52.74
CA SER A 299 -59.74 91.85 52.58
C SER A 299 -60.44 91.69 53.92
N ALA A 300 -59.91 90.84 54.82
CA ALA A 300 -60.41 90.72 56.19
C ALA A 300 -60.30 92.04 56.98
N LYS A 301 -59.19 92.78 56.83
CA LYS A 301 -59.05 94.11 57.45
C LYS A 301 -60.03 95.14 56.91
N VAL A 302 -60.31 95.12 55.60
CA VAL A 302 -61.33 96.01 55.00
C VAL A 302 -62.71 95.68 55.56
N ASP A 303 -63.03 94.40 55.72
CA ASP A 303 -64.28 93.92 56.32
C ASP A 303 -64.45 94.44 57.77
N GLU A 304 -63.39 94.41 58.59
CA GLU A 304 -63.37 95.01 59.93
C GLU A 304 -63.63 96.53 59.91
N ILE A 305 -63.02 97.25 58.95
CA ILE A 305 -63.20 98.70 58.79
C ILE A 305 -64.64 99.01 58.37
N LEU A 306 -65.20 98.27 57.41
CA LEU A 306 -66.59 98.45 56.96
C LEU A 306 -67.58 98.24 58.11
N ASN A 307 -67.37 97.20 58.94
CA ASN A 307 -68.17 96.96 60.14
C ASN A 307 -68.06 98.12 61.15
N LEU A 308 -66.86 98.65 61.38
CA LEU A 308 -66.67 99.81 62.25
C LEU A 308 -67.40 101.06 61.73
N ILE A 309 -67.30 101.37 60.43
CA ILE A 309 -67.99 102.52 59.83
C ILE A 309 -69.52 102.29 59.87
N GLY A 310 -69.97 101.05 59.68
CA GLY A 310 -71.39 100.68 59.83
C GLY A 310 -71.92 100.99 61.22
N ASN A 311 -71.17 100.62 62.26
CA ASN A 311 -71.50 100.96 63.64
C ASN A 311 -71.52 102.48 63.87
N ILE A 312 -70.58 103.24 63.29
CA ILE A 312 -70.52 104.70 63.39
C ILE A 312 -71.71 105.35 62.66
N SER A 313 -72.06 104.88 61.46
CA SER A 313 -73.21 105.35 60.68
C SER A 313 -74.51 105.11 61.44
N GLU A 314 -74.67 103.93 62.06
CA GLU A 314 -75.86 103.61 62.86
C GLU A 314 -75.96 104.47 64.13
N GLN A 315 -74.84 104.70 64.82
CA GLN A 315 -74.76 105.64 65.95
C GLN A 315 -75.08 107.08 65.51
N THR A 316 -74.58 107.52 64.36
CA THR A 316 -74.82 108.86 63.83
C THR A 316 -76.28 109.04 63.43
N ASN A 317 -76.89 108.02 62.83
CA ASN A 317 -78.31 107.99 62.51
C ASN A 317 -79.18 108.11 63.78
N LEU A 318 -78.81 107.40 64.86
CA LEU A 318 -79.49 107.51 66.15
C LEU A 318 -79.33 108.90 66.79
N LEU A 319 -78.13 109.48 66.72
CA LEU A 319 -77.88 110.85 67.21
C LEU A 319 -78.67 111.89 66.42
N ALA A 320 -78.72 111.75 65.09
CA ALA A 320 -79.48 112.62 64.21
C ALA A 320 -80.98 112.51 64.46
N LEU A 321 -81.49 111.29 64.65
CA LEU A 321 -82.89 111.05 65.02
C LEU A 321 -83.24 111.75 66.35
N ASN A 322 -82.39 111.59 67.37
CA ASN A 322 -82.57 112.26 68.66
C ASN A 322 -82.54 113.80 68.50
N ALA A 323 -81.65 114.33 67.64
CA ALA A 323 -81.58 115.76 67.34
C ALA A 323 -82.82 116.26 66.59
N SER A 324 -83.35 115.52 65.62
CA SER A 324 -84.61 115.85 64.91
C SER A 324 -85.80 115.87 65.89
N ILE A 325 -85.86 114.92 66.83
CA ILE A 325 -86.90 114.88 67.88
C ILE A 325 -86.81 116.12 68.77
N GLU A 326 -85.63 116.48 69.26
CA GLU A 326 -85.46 117.63 70.16
C GLU A 326 -85.64 118.98 69.42
N ALA A 327 -85.27 119.05 68.15
CA ALA A 327 -85.54 120.20 67.29
C ALA A 327 -87.04 120.39 67.02
N ALA A 328 -87.80 119.31 66.83
CA ALA A 328 -89.27 119.36 66.75
C ALA A 328 -89.90 119.82 68.08
N ARG A 329 -89.29 119.43 69.21
CA ARG A 329 -89.73 119.81 70.56
C ARG A 329 -89.52 121.30 70.87
N ALA A 330 -88.49 121.92 70.29
CA ALA A 330 -88.21 123.35 70.41
C ALA A 330 -89.13 124.26 69.54
N GLY A 331 -90.04 123.68 68.75
CA GLY A 331 -91.05 124.42 67.98
C GLY A 331 -90.45 125.34 66.90
N GLU A 332 -90.93 126.59 66.83
CA GLU A 332 -90.49 127.59 65.82
C GLU A 332 -88.97 127.87 65.88
N TYR A 333 -88.37 127.85 67.08
CA TYR A 333 -86.93 128.12 67.28
C TYR A 333 -86.03 126.95 66.85
N GLY A 334 -86.59 125.74 66.70
CA GLY A 334 -85.86 124.52 66.33
C GLY A 334 -85.86 124.20 64.83
N LYS A 335 -86.63 124.93 64.00
CA LYS A 335 -86.79 124.63 62.56
C LYS A 335 -85.47 124.50 61.80
N GLY A 336 -84.49 125.38 62.05
CA GLY A 336 -83.18 125.31 61.40
C GLY A 336 -82.36 124.08 61.82
N PHE A 337 -82.44 123.68 63.09
CA PHE A 337 -81.80 122.47 63.60
C PHE A 337 -82.47 121.19 63.10
N ALA A 338 -83.79 121.19 62.94
CA ALA A 338 -84.53 120.04 62.42
C ALA A 338 -84.11 119.70 60.98
N VAL A 339 -83.90 120.72 60.13
CA VAL A 339 -83.42 120.53 58.75
C VAL A 339 -82.02 119.91 58.73
N VAL A 340 -81.11 120.38 59.59
CA VAL A 340 -79.74 119.83 59.68
C VAL A 340 -79.77 118.39 60.22
N ALA A 341 -80.57 118.11 61.24
CA ALA A 341 -80.68 116.78 61.81
C ALA A 341 -81.27 115.75 60.82
N ASP A 342 -82.30 116.13 60.04
CA ASP A 342 -82.84 115.27 58.98
C ASP A 342 -81.83 115.05 57.83
N GLU A 343 -81.02 116.05 57.48
CA GLU A 343 -79.95 115.90 56.49
C GLU A 343 -78.84 114.95 56.99
N ILE A 344 -78.44 115.03 58.26
CA ILE A 344 -77.48 114.09 58.88
C ILE A 344 -78.06 112.67 58.92
N ARG A 345 -79.35 112.52 59.24
CA ARG A 345 -80.05 111.23 59.25
C ARG A 345 -80.00 110.60 57.86
N LYS A 346 -80.36 111.36 56.83
CA LYS A 346 -80.32 110.91 55.44
C LYS A 346 -78.90 110.55 54.99
N LEU A 347 -77.90 111.36 55.33
CA LEU A 347 -76.49 111.08 55.03
C LEU A 347 -76.02 109.79 55.71
N SER A 348 -76.51 109.50 56.92
CA SER A 348 -76.21 108.26 57.65
C SER A 348 -76.86 107.04 56.98
N GLU A 349 -78.12 107.15 56.55
CA GLU A 349 -78.82 106.11 55.77
C GLU A 349 -78.13 105.83 54.44
N ASP A 350 -77.76 106.87 53.68
CA ASP A 350 -77.00 106.76 52.42
C ASP A 350 -75.61 106.13 52.65
N THR A 351 -74.96 106.45 53.78
CA THR A 351 -73.70 105.80 54.19
C THR A 351 -73.91 104.31 54.45
N LYS A 352 -74.97 103.92 55.16
CA LYS A 352 -75.28 102.50 55.43
C LYS A 352 -75.50 101.73 54.13
N GLN A 353 -76.27 102.28 53.20
CA GLN A 353 -76.49 101.66 51.89
C GLN A 353 -75.17 101.50 51.10
N SER A 354 -74.28 102.50 51.16
CA SER A 354 -72.96 102.44 50.51
C SER A 354 -72.05 101.37 51.15
N LEU A 355 -72.13 101.20 52.47
CA LEU A 355 -71.39 100.16 53.19
C LEU A 355 -71.89 98.75 52.87
N ASP A 356 -73.20 98.55 52.73
CA ASP A 356 -73.77 97.25 52.32
C ASP A 356 -73.27 96.85 50.91
N GLN A 357 -73.19 97.81 49.99
CA GLN A 357 -72.60 97.61 48.66
C GLN A 357 -71.11 97.27 48.76
N ALA A 358 -70.34 98.00 49.57
CA ALA A 358 -68.93 97.74 49.76
C ALA A 358 -68.68 96.36 50.40
N SER A 359 -69.49 95.96 51.38
CA SER A 359 -69.42 94.64 52.02
C SER A 359 -69.70 93.51 51.02
N THR A 360 -70.69 93.70 50.14
CA THR A 360 -70.97 92.76 49.05
C THR A 360 -69.76 92.56 48.14
N ILE A 361 -69.11 93.66 47.71
CA ILE A 361 -67.91 93.61 46.87
C ILE A 361 -66.75 92.91 47.59
N VAL A 362 -66.55 93.17 48.89
CA VAL A 362 -65.51 92.50 49.69
C VAL A 362 -65.79 91.01 49.83
N SER A 363 -67.05 90.61 50.01
CA SER A 363 -67.44 89.20 50.05
C SER A 363 -67.16 88.50 48.72
N GLU A 364 -67.57 89.10 47.59
CA GLU A 364 -67.27 88.57 46.26
C GLU A 364 -65.75 88.45 46.03
N LEU A 365 -64.97 89.42 46.51
CA LEU A 365 -63.52 89.41 46.39
C LEU A 365 -62.89 88.27 47.21
N LYS A 366 -63.36 88.01 48.44
CA LYS A 366 -62.93 86.86 49.27
C LYS A 366 -63.27 85.53 48.59
N ASP A 367 -64.45 85.39 47.99
CA ASP A 367 -64.83 84.18 47.25
C ASP A 367 -63.92 83.96 46.03
N LYS A 368 -63.58 85.04 45.29
CA LYS A 368 -62.64 84.95 44.18
C LYS A 368 -61.23 84.56 44.64
N ILE A 369 -60.76 85.08 45.77
CA ILE A 369 -59.46 84.69 46.35
C ILE A 369 -59.44 83.19 46.66
N ASN A 370 -60.48 82.66 47.31
CA ASN A 370 -60.59 81.22 47.62
C ASN A 370 -60.54 80.35 46.36
N ILE A 371 -61.26 80.75 45.30
CA ILE A 371 -61.23 80.06 44.00
C ILE A 371 -59.80 80.04 43.43
N VAL A 372 -59.08 81.17 43.46
CA VAL A 372 -57.70 81.24 42.96
C VAL A 372 -56.77 80.37 43.80
N GLN A 373 -56.89 80.38 45.13
CA GLN A 373 -56.08 79.53 46.01
C GLN A 373 -56.27 78.03 45.71
N ASP A 374 -57.51 77.58 45.51
CA ASP A 374 -57.79 76.19 45.17
C ASP A 374 -57.29 75.81 43.77
N GLN A 375 -57.39 76.73 42.81
CA GLN A 375 -56.75 76.56 41.49
C GLN A 375 -55.22 76.44 41.62
N MET A 376 -54.58 77.23 42.48
CA MET A 376 -53.12 77.15 42.71
C MET A 376 -52.71 75.84 43.37
N LYS A 377 -53.48 75.30 44.32
CA LYS A 377 -53.25 73.95 44.88
C LYS A 377 -53.33 72.89 43.79
N GLY A 378 -54.34 72.97 42.92
CA GLY A 378 -54.50 72.07 41.77
C GLY A 378 -53.33 72.15 40.79
N ASN A 379 -52.88 73.37 40.47
CA ASN A 379 -51.73 73.61 39.57
C ASN A 379 -50.42 73.10 40.18
N ASN A 380 -50.20 73.28 41.48
CA ASN A 380 -49.03 72.75 42.17
C ASN A 380 -48.97 71.21 42.08
N LYS A 381 -50.10 70.54 42.30
CA LYS A 381 -50.19 69.06 42.16
C LYS A 381 -49.85 68.61 40.73
N LYS A 382 -50.44 69.26 39.72
CA LYS A 382 -50.15 68.95 38.30
C LYS A 382 -48.68 69.21 37.94
N SER A 383 -48.08 70.27 38.48
CA SER A 383 -46.66 70.58 38.28
C SER A 383 -45.75 69.50 38.89
N GLN A 384 -46.07 69.02 40.10
CA GLN A 384 -45.35 67.91 40.74
C GLN A 384 -45.46 66.59 39.94
N GLU A 385 -46.66 66.26 39.47
CA GLU A 385 -46.89 65.09 38.60
C GLU A 385 -46.08 65.22 37.30
N GLY A 386 -46.10 66.39 36.65
CA GLY A 386 -45.31 66.67 35.46
C GLY A 386 -43.80 66.51 35.69
N ASN A 387 -43.29 67.04 36.81
CA ASN A 387 -41.89 66.88 37.19
C ASN A 387 -41.49 65.40 37.37
N SER A 388 -42.37 64.59 38.00
CA SER A 388 -42.12 63.16 38.17
C SER A 388 -42.05 62.42 36.82
N ILE A 389 -42.98 62.70 35.91
CA ILE A 389 -43.02 62.07 34.58
C ILE A 389 -41.77 62.43 33.76
N ILE A 390 -41.33 63.69 33.80
CA ILE A 390 -40.13 64.11 33.07
C ILE A 390 -38.88 63.48 33.66
N ASN A 391 -38.73 63.42 34.99
CA ASN A 391 -37.60 62.74 35.62
C ASN A 391 -37.53 61.25 35.24
N GLU A 392 -38.68 60.56 35.21
CA GLU A 392 -38.73 59.18 34.73
C GLU A 392 -38.30 59.07 33.26
N THR A 393 -38.74 60.02 32.42
CA THR A 393 -38.36 60.07 31.01
C THR A 393 -36.85 60.30 30.83
N VAL A 394 -36.24 61.17 31.65
CA VAL A 394 -34.78 61.39 31.66
C VAL A 394 -34.03 60.10 32.02
N ASN A 395 -34.49 59.36 33.03
CA ASN A 395 -33.88 58.09 33.40
C ASN A 395 -33.95 57.08 32.25
N ARG A 396 -35.11 56.94 31.59
CA ARG A 396 -35.27 56.06 30.42
C ARG A 396 -34.37 56.45 29.25
N ILE A 397 -34.13 57.75 29.05
CA ILE A 397 -33.18 58.25 28.04
C ILE A 397 -31.73 57.87 28.39
N ASN A 398 -31.35 57.94 29.67
CA ASN A 398 -30.02 57.49 30.11
C ASN A 398 -29.84 55.98 29.85
N ASP A 399 -30.84 55.16 30.20
CA ASP A 399 -30.82 53.72 29.92
C ASP A 399 -30.69 53.46 28.41
N MET A 400 -31.42 54.22 27.58
CA MET A 400 -31.31 54.14 26.12
C MET A 400 -29.90 54.49 25.62
N ASN A 401 -29.24 55.49 26.20
CA ASN A 401 -27.87 55.85 25.82
C ASN A 401 -26.88 54.71 26.15
N ASP A 402 -27.04 54.06 27.31
CA ASP A 402 -26.21 52.92 27.69
C ASP A 402 -26.45 51.70 26.78
N HIS A 403 -27.70 51.44 26.40
CA HIS A 403 -28.03 50.44 25.38
C HIS A 403 -27.41 50.76 24.01
N LEU A 404 -27.43 52.02 23.57
CA LEU A 404 -26.80 52.44 22.31
C LEU A 404 -25.27 52.29 22.34
N LYS A 405 -24.62 52.59 23.47
CA LYS A 405 -23.17 52.34 23.64
C LYS A 405 -22.83 50.87 23.59
N SER A 406 -23.60 50.02 24.27
CA SER A 406 -23.42 48.56 24.20
C SER A 406 -23.63 48.05 22.78
N PHE A 407 -24.64 48.57 22.07
CA PHE A 407 -24.88 48.20 20.68
C PHE A 407 -23.73 48.65 19.76
N SER A 408 -23.14 49.82 20.00
CA SER A 408 -21.91 50.28 19.32
C SER A 408 -20.74 49.32 19.53
N SER A 409 -20.53 48.85 20.77
CA SER A 409 -19.50 47.84 21.08
C SER A 409 -19.74 46.54 20.31
N ASN A 410 -20.98 46.04 20.29
CA ASN A 410 -21.32 44.82 19.57
C ASN A 410 -21.04 44.95 18.05
N ILE A 411 -21.24 46.13 17.46
CA ILE A 411 -20.90 46.38 16.06
C ILE A 411 -19.39 46.30 15.82
N ILE A 412 -18.56 46.74 16.77
CA ILE A 412 -17.10 46.60 16.69
C ILE A 412 -16.72 45.12 16.74
N ASP A 413 -17.30 44.33 17.65
CA ASP A 413 -17.03 42.90 17.78
C ASP A 413 -17.45 42.12 16.51
N ILE A 414 -18.62 42.47 15.94
CA ILE A 414 -19.09 41.90 14.68
C ILE A 414 -18.14 42.25 13.52
N ASN A 415 -17.58 43.45 13.50
CA ASN A 415 -16.59 43.86 12.50
C ASN A 415 -15.30 43.06 12.60
N GLU A 416 -14.79 42.83 13.81
CA GLU A 416 -13.62 41.99 14.02
C GLU A 416 -13.88 40.54 13.55
N ALA A 417 -15.02 39.97 13.96
CA ALA A 417 -15.42 38.61 13.55
C ALA A 417 -15.59 38.49 12.02
N SER A 418 -16.18 39.49 11.37
CA SER A 418 -16.32 39.52 9.91
C SER A 418 -14.96 39.60 9.21
N ASN A 419 -14.01 40.36 9.74
CA ASN A 419 -12.66 40.42 9.19
C ASN A 419 -11.91 39.08 9.36
N THR A 420 -12.06 38.41 10.50
CA THR A 420 -11.51 37.06 10.70
C THR A 420 -12.12 36.07 9.71
N LEU A 421 -13.44 36.10 9.52
CA LEU A 421 -14.16 35.23 8.59
C LEU A 421 -13.71 35.46 7.13
N PHE A 422 -13.46 36.71 6.74
CA PHE A 422 -12.88 37.06 5.45
C PHE A 422 -11.52 36.38 5.22
N LEU A 423 -10.61 36.53 6.18
CA LEU A 423 -9.26 35.96 6.10
C LEU A 423 -9.29 34.43 6.05
N GLN A 424 -10.14 33.80 6.88
CA GLN A 424 -10.32 32.35 6.87
C GLN A 424 -10.90 31.85 5.55
N THR A 425 -11.91 32.54 5.00
CA THR A 425 -12.49 32.19 3.70
C THR A 425 -11.45 32.29 2.58
N LYS A 426 -10.62 33.34 2.59
CA LYS A 426 -9.52 33.50 1.63
C LYS A 426 -8.50 32.36 1.72
N ASN A 427 -8.17 31.92 2.93
CA ASN A 427 -7.29 30.75 3.13
C ASN A 427 -7.95 29.46 2.63
N ALA A 428 -9.25 29.29 2.85
CA ALA A 428 -10.00 28.15 2.33
C ALA A 428 -10.05 28.12 0.79
N VAL A 429 -10.15 29.28 0.13
CA VAL A 429 -10.02 29.38 -1.35
C VAL A 429 -8.67 28.85 -1.82
N LYS A 430 -7.59 29.30 -1.17
CA LYS A 430 -6.24 28.84 -1.51
C LYS A 430 -6.10 27.33 -1.32
N PHE A 431 -6.56 26.81 -0.18
CA PHE A 431 -6.52 25.38 0.13
C PHE A 431 -7.33 24.55 -0.87
N ASN A 432 -8.53 25.00 -1.25
CA ASN A 432 -9.35 24.33 -2.25
C ASN A 432 -8.67 24.28 -3.63
N LYS A 433 -7.96 25.35 -4.02
CA LYS A 433 -7.15 25.37 -5.24
C LYS A 433 -5.99 24.38 -5.19
N GLU A 434 -5.35 24.22 -4.03
CA GLU A 434 -4.32 23.20 -3.81
C GLU A 434 -4.91 21.78 -3.97
N ILE A 435 -6.11 21.52 -3.41
CA ILE A 435 -6.83 20.25 -3.61
C ILE A 435 -7.08 19.99 -5.10
N SER A 436 -7.67 20.95 -5.83
CA SER A 436 -7.95 20.82 -7.27
C SER A 436 -6.69 20.45 -8.06
N ASN A 437 -5.56 21.11 -7.76
CA ASN A 437 -4.28 20.80 -8.41
C ASN A 437 -3.73 19.42 -8.05
N ILE A 438 -3.80 19.02 -6.78
CA ILE A 438 -3.36 17.68 -6.35
C ILE A 438 -4.21 16.62 -7.03
N THR A 439 -5.53 16.78 -7.06
CA THR A 439 -6.46 15.86 -7.72
C THR A 439 -6.17 15.72 -9.21
N LYS A 440 -5.92 16.83 -9.92
CA LYS A 440 -5.50 16.80 -11.33
C LYS A 440 -4.20 16.02 -11.54
N ASN A 441 -3.22 16.20 -10.65
CA ASN A 441 -1.98 15.43 -10.69
C ASN A 441 -2.21 13.95 -10.42
N THR A 442 -3.10 13.60 -9.48
CA THR A 442 -3.49 12.21 -9.19
C THR A 442 -4.11 11.55 -10.42
N ILE A 443 -5.06 12.22 -11.09
CA ILE A 443 -5.66 11.73 -12.35
C ILE A 443 -4.56 11.45 -13.39
N SER A 444 -3.64 12.41 -13.59
CA SER A 444 -2.53 12.23 -14.53
C SER A 444 -1.63 11.05 -14.16
N GLN A 445 -1.32 10.84 -12.88
CA GLN A 445 -0.49 9.73 -12.42
C GLN A 445 -1.18 8.38 -12.65
N TYR A 446 -2.47 8.28 -12.34
CA TYR A 446 -3.22 7.04 -12.53
C TYR A 446 -3.49 6.71 -14.00
N ASN A 447 -3.54 7.70 -14.89
CA ASN A 447 -3.51 7.46 -16.34
C ASN A 447 -2.20 6.76 -16.77
N THR A 448 -1.05 7.20 -16.26
CA THR A 448 0.24 6.52 -16.51
C THR A 448 0.28 5.11 -15.91
N VAL A 449 -0.34 4.90 -14.75
CA VAL A 449 -0.48 3.56 -14.16
C VAL A 449 -1.34 2.68 -15.07
N ALA A 450 -2.45 3.17 -15.60
CA ALA A 450 -3.31 2.44 -16.54
C ALA A 450 -2.54 2.02 -17.81
N GLU A 451 -1.72 2.90 -18.37
CA GLU A 451 -0.83 2.57 -19.50
C GLU A 451 0.16 1.45 -19.13
N THR A 452 0.75 1.52 -17.94
CA THR A 452 1.68 0.51 -17.43
C THR A 452 1.01 -0.85 -17.23
N ILE A 453 -0.24 -0.88 -16.75
CA ILE A 453 -1.04 -2.11 -16.63
C ILE A 453 -1.24 -2.74 -18.02
N SER A 454 -1.62 -1.95 -19.02
CA SER A 454 -1.79 -2.44 -20.39
C SER A 454 -0.49 -3.02 -20.96
N GLN A 455 0.65 -2.38 -20.71
CA GLN A 455 1.95 -2.88 -21.16
C GLN A 455 2.37 -4.17 -20.43
N ASN A 456 2.14 -4.24 -19.13
CA ASN A 456 2.44 -5.45 -18.34
C ASN A 456 1.54 -6.62 -18.74
N ALA A 457 0.26 -6.37 -19.07
CA ALA A 457 -0.65 -7.40 -19.58
C ALA A 457 -0.11 -8.01 -20.88
N SER A 458 0.29 -7.15 -21.84
CA SER A 458 0.92 -7.61 -23.09
C SER A 458 2.22 -8.40 -22.85
N THR A 459 3.01 -8.02 -21.85
CA THR A 459 4.24 -8.73 -21.49
C THR A 459 3.93 -10.10 -20.87
N CYS A 460 2.88 -10.22 -20.07
CA CYS A 460 2.43 -11.50 -19.50
C CYS A 460 1.98 -12.46 -20.60
N GLU A 461 1.24 -11.99 -21.60
CA GLU A 461 0.83 -12.78 -22.78
C GLU A 461 2.06 -13.30 -23.56
N GLU A 462 3.09 -12.47 -23.75
CA GLU A 462 4.32 -12.86 -24.43
C GLU A 462 5.11 -13.91 -23.63
N ILE A 463 5.22 -13.75 -22.30
CA ILE A 463 5.88 -14.72 -21.44
C ILE A 463 5.10 -16.05 -21.44
N GLU A 464 3.77 -16.01 -21.41
CA GLU A 464 2.93 -17.21 -21.49
C GLU A 464 3.16 -17.99 -22.79
N ALA A 465 3.28 -17.29 -23.93
CA ALA A 465 3.63 -17.91 -25.21
C ALA A 465 5.01 -18.59 -25.14
N ASN A 466 6.02 -17.92 -24.57
CA ASN A 466 7.37 -18.46 -24.41
C ASN A 466 7.42 -19.67 -23.46
N ILE A 467 6.63 -19.67 -22.38
CA ILE A 467 6.52 -20.82 -21.46
C ILE A 467 6.01 -22.05 -22.20
N ASN A 468 4.97 -21.88 -23.03
CA ASN A 468 4.39 -22.96 -23.83
C ASN A 468 5.41 -23.51 -24.84
N GLU A 469 6.21 -22.64 -25.48
CA GLU A 469 7.27 -23.06 -26.38
C GLU A 469 8.37 -23.85 -25.64
N LEU A 470 8.84 -23.36 -24.49
CA LEU A 470 9.82 -24.07 -23.65
C LEU A 470 9.31 -25.44 -23.19
N LYS A 471 8.02 -25.51 -22.84
CA LYS A 471 7.38 -26.78 -22.46
C LYS A 471 7.42 -27.77 -23.62
N ASN A 472 7.03 -27.34 -24.82
CA ASN A 472 7.07 -28.18 -26.02
C ASN A 472 8.50 -28.66 -26.34
N ILE A 473 9.49 -27.75 -26.29
CA ILE A 473 10.91 -28.09 -26.52
C ILE A 473 11.38 -29.14 -25.52
N ALA A 474 11.06 -28.96 -24.24
CA ALA A 474 11.47 -29.89 -23.20
C ALA A 474 10.79 -31.25 -23.36
N GLU A 475 9.50 -31.30 -23.68
CA GLU A 475 8.79 -32.56 -23.98
C GLU A 475 9.42 -33.30 -25.17
N ASP A 476 9.78 -32.58 -26.23
CA ASP A 476 10.41 -33.18 -27.42
C ASP A 476 11.83 -33.68 -27.13
N MET A 477 12.62 -32.94 -26.33
CA MET A 477 13.91 -33.43 -25.83
C MET A 477 13.76 -34.73 -25.04
N ASN A 478 12.74 -34.83 -24.18
CA ASN A 478 12.47 -36.05 -23.41
C ASN A 478 11.99 -37.22 -24.28
N LYS A 479 11.27 -36.96 -25.38
CA LYS A 479 10.90 -37.99 -26.37
C LYS A 479 12.11 -38.53 -27.12
N LEU A 480 13.06 -37.66 -27.49
CA LEU A 480 14.27 -38.05 -28.23
C LEU A 480 15.28 -38.85 -27.40
N VAL A 481 15.20 -38.74 -26.07
CA VAL A 481 16.07 -39.44 -25.12
C VAL A 481 15.53 -40.84 -24.74
N LYS A 482 14.24 -41.08 -24.91
CA LYS A 482 13.60 -42.40 -24.71
C LYS A 482 13.80 -43.28 -25.92
#